data_AF-A0A858R7J6-F1
#
_entry.id   AF-A0A858R7J6-F1
#
_cell.length_a   1.000
_cell.length_b   1.000
_cell.length_c   1.000
_cell.angle_alpha   90.00
_cell.angle_beta   90.00
_cell.angle_gamma   90.00
#
_symmetry.space_group_name_H-M   'P 1'
#
loop_
_entity.id
_entity.type
_entity.pdbx_description
1 polymer ?
#
loop_
_entity_poly.entity_id
_entity_poly.type
_entity_poly.pdbx_seq_one_letter_code
_entity_poly.pdbx_strand_id
1 'polypeptide(L)'
;MARGGLPGEAVPWPSHDDWRKRLAWRQPFEKAEAEESIRAAYEAAGLPPPRTILWAGGPREARGILSRTGWRRAGPWLLMLVALLAIVASTLGLPAREGVAAVELPRGAFVVLGLAFVAFWTFALMLSGALQEAKSPLVLVGVPVAIAGALMAVGLLSSGPMVQVSPLAMLGGLLALPASILLAAQRGESRVGQPFLFGRSVAPRLSRTFHVLLDKARPAIRPRPYGLDLGDRLAAFVRLLAIACPPSFETPIAFYAVDRLVRVAPDPKAGGDAERKLAAFTDLVYRVDGLWAFAKVAVALEPPSEVHLDEFGRFHRTDGPALCWKDGSTLFAVDGRFAADPAILLGTEELTIFHIRQEPDPGIRRALLQTYGPDKVMRELGRKVGQDGTGELWRVDDFDGEPLVMVRVINSSPEPDGSYKPYWLRVPPATPSAHAGVSWTFGLVPSRYRPQVET
;
A
#
# COMPACT_ATOMS: atom_id res chain seq x y z
N MET A 1 -5.53 -34.57 -10.27
CA MET A 1 -5.63 -35.62 -9.25
C MET A 1 -5.65 -34.94 -7.90
N ALA A 2 -6.82 -34.85 -7.27
CA ALA A 2 -6.98 -34.25 -5.94
C ALA A 2 -6.33 -35.16 -4.90
N ARG A 3 -5.41 -34.66 -4.08
CA ARG A 3 -4.92 -35.38 -2.91
C ARG A 3 -6.01 -35.35 -1.83
N GLY A 4 -6.91 -36.32 -1.86
CA GLY A 4 -7.73 -36.65 -0.70
C GLY A 4 -6.84 -37.30 0.36
N GLY A 5 -6.24 -36.48 1.23
CA GLY A 5 -5.52 -36.96 2.40
C GLY A 5 -6.49 -37.53 3.43
N LEU A 6 -6.24 -38.74 3.91
CA LEU A 6 -6.98 -39.34 5.02
C LEU A 6 -6.78 -38.50 6.30
N PRO A 7 -7.76 -38.44 7.21
CA PRO A 7 -7.64 -37.73 8.48
C PRO A 7 -6.52 -38.39 9.32
N GLY A 8 -5.32 -37.77 9.32
CA GLY A 8 -4.15 -38.27 10.03
C GLY A 8 -2.83 -38.24 9.25
N GLU A 9 -2.84 -37.99 7.94
CA GLU A 9 -1.59 -37.74 7.22
C GLU A 9 -1.02 -36.37 7.63
N ALA A 10 0.19 -36.37 8.18
CA ALA A 10 0.90 -35.15 8.53
C ALA A 10 1.04 -34.28 7.28
N VAL A 11 0.56 -33.04 7.33
CA VAL A 11 0.83 -32.06 6.26
C VAL A 11 2.34 -32.02 6.06
N PRO A 12 2.85 -32.40 4.87
CA PRO A 12 4.28 -32.54 4.66
C PRO A 12 4.94 -31.17 4.83
N TRP A 13 5.87 -31.09 5.79
CA TRP A 13 6.64 -29.87 6.00
C TRP A 13 7.44 -29.54 4.74
N PRO A 14 7.42 -28.29 4.23
CA PRO A 14 8.12 -27.96 3.01
C PRO A 14 9.63 -28.22 3.11
N SER A 15 10.21 -28.76 2.04
CA SER A 15 11.66 -28.91 1.92
C SER A 15 12.34 -27.55 1.74
N HIS A 16 13.67 -27.49 1.82
CA HIS A 16 14.40 -26.26 1.49
C HIS A 16 14.19 -25.82 0.05
N ASP A 17 14.10 -26.77 -0.89
CA ASP A 17 13.85 -26.45 -2.29
C ASP A 17 12.44 -25.87 -2.49
N ASP A 18 11.46 -26.40 -1.75
CA ASP A 18 10.10 -25.88 -1.73
C ASP A 18 10.06 -24.44 -1.22
N TRP A 19 10.75 -24.15 -0.10
CA TRP A 19 10.89 -22.79 0.41
C TRP A 19 11.60 -21.86 -0.57
N ARG A 20 12.66 -22.31 -1.25
CA ARG A 20 13.33 -21.50 -2.29
C ARG A 20 12.38 -21.16 -3.43
N LYS A 21 11.62 -22.13 -3.94
CA LYS A 21 10.62 -21.90 -4.99
C LYS A 21 9.51 -20.97 -4.50
N ARG A 22 9.07 -21.14 -3.25
CA ARG A 22 8.03 -20.32 -2.61
C ARG A 22 8.44 -18.84 -2.48
N LEU A 23 9.65 -18.56 -2.01
CA LEU A 23 10.19 -17.19 -1.87
C LEU A 23 10.47 -16.52 -3.21
N ALA A 24 10.53 -17.30 -4.29
CA ALA A 24 10.69 -16.84 -5.67
C ALA A 24 9.39 -16.89 -6.49
N TRP A 25 8.23 -17.19 -5.85
CA TRP A 25 6.93 -17.37 -6.53
C TRP A 25 6.93 -18.35 -7.72
N ARG A 26 7.81 -19.35 -7.69
CA ARG A 26 7.87 -20.42 -8.72
C ARG A 26 6.90 -21.58 -8.45
N GLN A 27 6.10 -21.49 -7.39
CA GLN A 27 5.09 -22.47 -7.01
C GLN A 27 3.75 -22.09 -7.68
N PRO A 28 2.98 -23.07 -8.19
CA PRO A 28 1.64 -22.80 -8.70
C PRO A 28 0.72 -22.34 -7.55
N PHE A 29 -0.15 -21.38 -7.86
CA PHE A 29 -1.13 -20.87 -6.93
C PHE A 29 -2.48 -21.59 -7.11
N GLU A 30 -2.86 -22.37 -6.10
CA GLU A 30 -4.13 -23.09 -6.05
C GLU A 30 -5.03 -22.47 -4.98
N LYS A 31 -6.04 -21.72 -5.43
CA LYS A 31 -6.94 -20.96 -4.56
C LYS A 31 -7.68 -21.85 -3.56
N ALA A 32 -8.13 -23.03 -3.98
CA ALA A 32 -8.87 -23.96 -3.12
C ALA A 32 -8.01 -24.46 -1.95
N GLU A 33 -6.78 -24.88 -2.23
CA GLU A 33 -5.84 -25.35 -1.20
C GLU A 33 -5.42 -24.20 -0.26
N ALA A 34 -5.25 -22.99 -0.81
CA ALA A 34 -4.97 -21.81 0.00
C ALA A 34 -6.13 -21.48 0.96
N GLU A 35 -7.38 -21.55 0.51
CA GLU A 35 -8.54 -21.34 1.39
C GLU A 35 -8.69 -22.41 2.47
N GLU A 36 -8.38 -23.67 2.16
CA GLU A 36 -8.37 -24.76 3.14
C GLU A 36 -7.31 -24.50 4.22
N SER A 37 -6.11 -24.09 3.83
CA SER A 37 -5.04 -23.75 4.78
C SER A 37 -5.41 -22.59 5.72
N ILE A 38 -6.16 -21.59 5.23
CA ILE A 38 -6.69 -20.48 6.04
C ILE A 38 -7.67 -21.02 7.09
N ARG A 39 -8.60 -21.89 6.70
CA ARG A 39 -9.58 -22.50 7.63
C ARG A 39 -8.87 -23.35 8.68
N ALA A 40 -7.91 -24.18 8.28
CA ALA A 40 -7.12 -25.02 9.16
C ALA A 40 -6.34 -24.20 10.22
N ALA A 41 -5.76 -23.06 9.83
CA ALA A 41 -5.06 -22.18 10.76
C ALA A 41 -6.01 -21.52 11.80
N TYR A 42 -7.23 -21.16 11.40
CA TYR A 42 -8.26 -20.68 12.32
C TYR A 42 -8.65 -21.77 13.33
N GLU A 43 -8.90 -22.98 12.86
CA GLU A 43 -9.26 -24.13 13.71
C GLU A 43 -8.12 -24.49 14.68
N ALA A 44 -6.86 -24.46 14.21
CA ALA A 44 -5.68 -24.67 15.03
C ALA A 44 -5.57 -23.64 16.19
N ALA A 45 -6.11 -22.42 16.01
CA ALA A 45 -6.19 -21.39 17.03
C ALA A 45 -7.49 -21.43 17.88
N GLY A 46 -8.31 -22.46 17.70
CA GLY A 46 -9.61 -22.59 18.37
C GLY A 46 -10.57 -21.47 18.00
N LEU A 47 -10.50 -21.00 16.75
CA LEU A 47 -11.40 -20.00 16.18
C LEU A 47 -12.33 -20.69 15.17
N PRO A 48 -13.59 -20.24 15.04
CA PRO A 48 -14.45 -20.70 13.96
C PRO A 48 -13.85 -20.25 12.62
N PRO A 49 -13.86 -21.10 11.58
CA PRO A 49 -13.34 -20.71 10.27
C PRO A 49 -14.11 -19.50 9.70
N PRO A 50 -13.43 -18.65 8.90
CA PRO A 50 -14.10 -17.51 8.29
C PRO A 50 -15.21 -17.99 7.35
N ARG A 51 -16.37 -17.31 7.39
CA ARG A 51 -17.51 -17.62 6.51
C ARG A 51 -17.25 -17.22 5.07
N THR A 52 -16.41 -16.22 4.87
CA THR A 52 -16.08 -15.67 3.56
C THR A 52 -14.59 -15.33 3.52
N ILE A 53 -13.92 -15.76 2.45
CA ILE A 53 -12.54 -15.39 2.16
C ILE A 53 -12.57 -14.49 0.93
N LEU A 54 -12.15 -13.24 1.11
CA LEU A 54 -12.04 -12.26 0.03
C LEU A 54 -10.60 -12.28 -0.48
N TRP A 55 -10.45 -12.41 -1.79
CA TRP A 55 -9.14 -12.40 -2.44
C TRP A 55 -8.94 -11.06 -3.12
N ALA A 56 -7.81 -10.42 -2.82
CA ALA A 56 -7.36 -9.20 -3.48
C ALA A 56 -6.36 -9.56 -4.57
N GLY A 57 -6.58 -9.11 -5.80
CA GLY A 57 -5.67 -9.31 -6.93
C GLY A 57 -4.33 -8.59 -6.79
N GLY A 58 -4.19 -7.71 -5.80
CA GLY A 58 -2.94 -7.05 -5.41
C GLY A 58 -3.10 -6.07 -4.23
N PRO A 59 -2.00 -5.36 -3.89
CA PRO A 59 -1.95 -4.39 -2.79
C PRO A 59 -3.00 -3.28 -2.83
N ARG A 60 -3.28 -2.70 -4.00
CA ARG A 60 -4.23 -1.59 -4.15
C ARG A 60 -5.65 -2.07 -3.86
N GLU A 61 -6.01 -3.23 -4.41
CA GLU A 61 -7.31 -3.85 -4.12
C GLU A 61 -7.42 -4.25 -2.64
N ALA A 62 -6.37 -4.85 -2.06
CA ALA A 62 -6.36 -5.23 -0.65
C ALA A 62 -6.62 -4.02 0.26
N ARG A 63 -5.93 -2.90 0.01
CA ARG A 63 -6.17 -1.63 0.70
C ARG A 63 -7.62 -1.17 0.56
N GLY A 64 -8.16 -1.20 -0.66
CA GLY A 64 -9.54 -0.80 -0.95
C GLY A 64 -10.61 -1.73 -0.32
N ILE A 65 -10.31 -3.01 -0.11
CA ILE A 65 -11.19 -3.93 0.64
C ILE A 65 -11.11 -3.62 2.14
N LEU A 66 -9.90 -3.48 2.66
CA LEU A 66 -9.67 -3.30 4.09
C LEU A 66 -10.16 -1.93 4.60
N SER A 67 -10.11 -0.88 3.77
CA SER A 67 -10.70 0.43 4.08
C SER A 67 -12.23 0.43 4.14
N ARG A 68 -12.89 -0.64 3.66
CA ARG A 68 -14.34 -0.87 3.84
C ARG A 68 -14.68 -1.41 5.22
N THR A 69 -13.71 -1.63 6.11
CA THR A 69 -13.96 -2.02 7.50
C THR A 69 -14.83 -0.97 8.19
N GLY A 70 -16.10 -1.35 8.45
CA GLY A 70 -17.17 -0.43 8.84
C GLY A 70 -16.93 0.36 10.13
N TRP A 71 -15.99 -0.05 10.98
CA TRP A 71 -15.70 0.65 12.23
C TRP A 71 -15.16 2.07 12.01
N ARG A 72 -14.26 2.27 11.02
CA ARG A 72 -13.73 3.61 10.70
C ARG A 72 -14.75 4.51 9.99
N ARG A 73 -15.78 3.93 9.36
CA ARG A 73 -16.82 4.67 8.63
C ARG A 73 -18.02 5.04 9.50
N ALA A 74 -18.45 4.19 10.43
CA ALA A 74 -19.62 4.45 11.28
C ALA A 74 -19.32 5.38 12.47
N GLY A 75 -18.08 5.40 12.98
CA GLY A 75 -17.70 6.22 14.13
C GLY A 75 -17.98 7.72 13.94
N PRO A 76 -17.55 8.35 12.83
CA PRO A 76 -17.83 9.76 12.57
C PRO A 76 -19.33 10.05 12.41
N TRP A 77 -20.10 9.17 11.77
CA TRP A 77 -21.56 9.31 11.65
C TRP A 77 -22.29 9.12 12.99
N LEU A 78 -21.82 8.20 13.84
CA LEU A 78 -22.34 8.02 15.20
C LEU A 78 -22.02 9.23 16.07
N LEU A 79 -20.81 9.78 15.99
CA LEU A 79 -20.43 11.02 16.67
C LEU A 79 -21.28 12.20 16.17
N MET A 80 -21.56 12.28 14.86
CA MET A 80 -22.43 13.29 14.28
C MET A 80 -23.89 13.12 14.76
N LEU A 81 -24.39 11.89 14.83
CA LEU A 81 -25.72 11.58 15.35
C LEU A 81 -25.84 11.96 16.83
N VAL A 82 -24.85 11.61 17.66
CA VAL A 82 -24.80 11.98 19.08
C VAL A 82 -24.70 13.50 19.25
N ALA A 83 -23.90 14.17 18.42
CA ALA A 83 -23.81 15.63 18.40
C ALA A 83 -25.16 16.28 18.05
N LEU A 84 -25.83 15.79 16.99
CA LEU A 84 -27.13 16.28 16.57
C LEU A 84 -28.20 16.02 17.65
N LEU A 85 -28.22 14.83 18.26
CA LEU A 85 -29.13 14.49 19.34
C LEU A 85 -28.90 15.38 20.57
N ALA A 86 -27.66 15.70 20.91
CA ALA A 86 -27.33 16.61 22.01
C ALA A 86 -27.80 18.05 21.73
N ILE A 87 -27.65 18.52 20.48
CA ILE A 87 -28.15 19.84 20.03
C ILE A 87 -29.69 19.86 20.07
N VAL A 88 -30.35 18.84 19.51
CA VAL A 88 -31.82 18.73 19.49
C VAL A 88 -32.40 18.63 20.90
N ALA A 89 -31.80 17.81 21.77
CA ALA A 89 -32.19 17.70 23.18
C ALA A 89 -32.09 19.04 23.92
N SER A 90 -31.06 19.85 23.61
CA SER A 90 -30.94 21.21 24.13
C SER A 90 -32.04 22.13 23.62
N THR A 91 -32.42 22.05 22.34
CA THR A 91 -33.48 22.91 21.77
C THR A 91 -34.88 22.55 22.27
N LEU A 92 -35.12 21.27 22.58
CA LEU A 92 -36.39 20.77 23.10
C LEU A 92 -36.55 20.93 24.62
N GLY A 93 -35.55 21.51 25.31
CA GLY A 93 -35.62 21.78 26.74
C GLY A 93 -35.65 20.51 27.60
N LEU A 94 -35.10 19.39 27.11
CA LEU A 94 -35.02 18.17 27.91
C LEU A 94 -34.14 18.43 29.15
N PRO A 95 -34.62 18.11 30.37
CA PRO A 95 -33.92 18.49 31.59
C PRO A 95 -32.58 17.76 31.66
N ALA A 96 -31.49 18.52 31.57
CA ALA A 96 -30.21 18.04 32.08
C ALA A 96 -30.40 17.79 33.58
N ARG A 97 -29.85 16.68 34.10
CA ARG A 97 -29.89 16.34 35.54
C ARG A 97 -29.71 17.60 36.38
N GLU A 98 -30.63 17.83 37.32
CA GLU A 98 -30.55 18.94 38.27
C GLU A 98 -29.13 19.04 38.86
N GLY A 99 -28.49 20.19 38.69
CA GLY A 99 -27.13 20.45 39.19
C GLY A 99 -26.08 20.79 38.13
N VAL A 100 -26.36 20.73 36.83
CA VAL A 100 -25.40 21.22 35.80
C VAL A 100 -25.74 22.66 35.43
N ALA A 101 -24.99 23.61 35.99
CA ALA A 101 -25.16 25.03 35.70
C ALA A 101 -24.98 25.32 34.20
N ALA A 102 -25.81 26.23 33.66
CA ALA A 102 -25.60 26.77 32.32
C ALA A 102 -24.23 27.44 32.24
N VAL A 103 -23.50 27.21 31.14
CA VAL A 103 -22.21 27.86 30.94
C VAL A 103 -22.47 29.22 30.34
N GLU A 104 -22.08 30.27 31.06
CA GLU A 104 -22.16 31.63 30.56
C GLU A 104 -20.89 31.97 29.80
N LEU A 105 -21.03 32.25 28.51
CA LEU A 105 -19.93 32.63 27.65
C LEU A 105 -20.11 34.09 27.20
N PRO A 106 -19.02 34.90 27.20
CA PRO A 106 -19.06 36.23 26.61
C PRO A 106 -19.46 36.12 25.14
N ARG A 107 -20.27 37.05 24.65
CA ARG A 107 -20.69 37.06 23.22
C ARG A 107 -19.54 36.96 22.23
N GLY A 108 -18.43 37.64 22.54
CA GLY A 108 -17.21 37.60 21.72
C GLY A 108 -16.64 36.19 21.57
N ALA A 109 -16.86 35.30 22.54
CA ALA A 109 -16.40 33.92 22.47
C ALA A 109 -17.08 33.15 21.33
N PHE A 110 -18.36 33.41 21.01
CA PHE A 110 -19.06 32.73 19.90
C PHE A 110 -18.52 33.14 18.53
N VAL A 111 -18.18 34.41 18.39
CA VAL A 111 -17.55 34.94 17.16
C VAL A 111 -16.15 34.33 16.99
N VAL A 112 -15.36 34.31 18.07
CA VAL A 112 -14.02 33.71 18.08
C VAL A 112 -14.08 32.20 17.80
N LEU A 113 -15.04 31.48 18.38
CA LEU A 113 -15.24 30.05 18.15
C LEU A 113 -15.66 29.75 16.70
N GLY A 114 -16.56 30.56 16.12
CA GLY A 114 -16.93 30.43 14.72
C GLY A 114 -15.75 30.66 13.77
N LEU A 115 -14.93 31.69 14.02
CA LEU A 115 -13.72 31.97 13.25
C LEU A 115 -12.65 30.87 13.43
N ALA A 116 -12.43 30.40 14.66
CA ALA A 116 -11.50 29.32 14.96
C ALA A 116 -11.92 28.00 14.29
N PHE A 117 -13.23 27.72 14.26
CA PHE A 117 -13.80 26.57 13.55
C PHE A 117 -13.50 26.64 12.06
N VAL A 118 -13.74 27.78 11.40
CA VAL A 118 -13.43 27.97 9.97
C VAL A 118 -11.93 27.84 9.70
N ALA A 119 -11.08 28.47 10.52
CA ALA A 119 -9.63 28.40 10.37
C ALA A 119 -9.12 26.96 10.50
N PHE A 120 -9.55 26.24 11.53
CA PHE A 120 -9.17 24.85 11.75
C PHE A 120 -9.70 23.92 10.65
N TRP A 121 -10.94 24.15 10.20
CA TRP A 121 -11.53 23.39 9.10
C TRP A 121 -10.77 23.60 7.79
N THR A 122 -10.46 24.85 7.44
CA THR A 122 -9.69 25.20 6.24
C THR A 122 -8.30 24.57 6.29
N PHE A 123 -7.66 24.60 7.45
CA PHE A 123 -6.36 23.95 7.67
C PHE A 123 -6.44 22.42 7.51
N ALA A 124 -7.49 21.79 8.05
CA ALA A 124 -7.73 20.36 7.87
C ALA A 124 -8.01 19.97 6.41
N LEU A 125 -8.72 20.81 5.65
CA LEU A 125 -8.94 20.62 4.21
C LEU A 125 -7.63 20.72 3.42
N MET A 126 -6.77 21.69 3.75
CA MET A 126 -5.45 21.83 3.14
C MET A 126 -4.55 20.64 3.42
N LEU A 127 -4.50 20.15 4.68
CA LEU A 127 -3.66 19.01 5.06
C LEU A 127 -4.15 17.69 4.46
N SER A 128 -5.47 17.53 4.29
CA SER A 128 -6.06 16.29 3.77
C SER A 128 -6.06 16.20 2.25
N GLY A 129 -5.93 17.32 1.54
CA GLY A 129 -6.07 17.39 0.07
C GLY A 129 -7.52 17.21 -0.42
N ALA A 130 -8.51 17.16 0.48
CA ALA A 130 -9.88 16.74 0.18
C ALA A 130 -10.61 17.64 -0.84
N LEU A 131 -10.19 18.91 -0.96
CA LEU A 131 -10.72 19.84 -1.97
C LEU A 131 -10.38 19.45 -3.42
N GLN A 132 -9.24 18.78 -3.65
CA GLN A 132 -8.79 18.42 -5.00
C GLN A 132 -9.55 17.21 -5.57
N GLU A 133 -10.11 16.35 -4.72
CA GLU A 133 -10.77 15.10 -5.12
C GLU A 133 -12.30 15.13 -4.96
N ALA A 134 -12.87 16.19 -4.37
CA ALA A 134 -14.30 16.25 -4.06
C ALA A 134 -15.16 16.43 -5.32
N LYS A 135 -15.98 15.41 -5.65
CA LYS A 135 -17.01 15.52 -6.71
C LYS A 135 -18.02 16.65 -6.47
N SER A 136 -18.25 17.04 -5.21
CA SER A 136 -19.03 18.24 -4.86
C SER A 136 -18.41 18.99 -3.67
N PRO A 137 -17.84 20.18 -3.88
CA PRO A 137 -17.23 20.96 -2.80
C PRO A 137 -18.26 21.54 -1.83
N LEU A 138 -19.53 21.57 -2.23
CA LEU A 138 -20.62 22.22 -1.51
C LEU A 138 -20.89 21.59 -0.13
N VAL A 139 -20.70 20.28 0.03
CA VAL A 139 -20.84 19.62 1.35
C VAL A 139 -19.60 19.84 2.22
N LEU A 140 -18.39 19.79 1.62
CA LEU A 140 -17.13 19.98 2.34
C LEU A 140 -16.90 21.43 2.80
N VAL A 141 -17.46 22.40 2.09
CA VAL A 141 -17.29 23.83 2.39
C VAL A 141 -18.57 24.43 2.96
N GLY A 142 -19.73 24.10 2.41
CA GLY A 142 -21.00 24.73 2.77
C GLY A 142 -21.51 24.37 4.16
N VAL A 143 -21.44 23.11 4.58
CA VAL A 143 -21.91 22.69 5.92
C VAL A 143 -21.07 23.34 7.04
N PRO A 144 -19.73 23.30 6.98
CA PRO A 144 -18.86 23.98 7.97
C PRO A 144 -19.04 25.49 8.00
N VAL A 145 -19.17 26.14 6.84
CA VAL A 145 -19.44 27.59 6.75
C VAL A 145 -20.80 27.92 7.34
N ALA A 146 -21.83 27.09 7.11
CA ALA A 146 -23.14 27.28 7.72
C ALA A 146 -23.11 27.11 9.25
N ILE A 147 -22.37 26.12 9.77
CA ILE A 147 -22.19 25.91 11.21
C ILE A 147 -21.45 27.11 11.85
N ALA A 148 -20.35 27.55 11.23
CA ALA A 148 -19.63 28.73 11.69
C ALA A 148 -20.49 30.00 11.61
N GLY A 149 -21.24 30.17 10.53
CA GLY A 149 -22.20 31.26 10.35
C GLY A 149 -23.27 31.26 11.43
N ALA A 150 -23.81 30.10 11.79
CA ALA A 150 -24.78 29.95 12.87
C ALA A 150 -24.17 30.31 14.24
N LEU A 151 -22.95 29.87 14.55
CA LEU A 151 -22.23 30.24 15.77
C LEU A 151 -22.00 31.75 15.87
N MET A 152 -21.55 32.37 14.77
CA MET A 152 -21.36 33.82 14.71
C MET A 152 -22.69 34.57 14.83
N ALA A 153 -23.75 34.09 14.19
CA ALA A 153 -25.09 34.68 14.27
C ALA A 153 -25.65 34.65 15.70
N VAL A 154 -25.44 33.57 16.46
CA VAL A 154 -25.83 33.50 17.89
C VAL A 154 -25.07 34.55 18.72
N GLY A 155 -23.78 34.75 18.46
CA GLY A 155 -22.98 35.79 19.10
C GLY A 155 -23.47 37.21 18.77
N LEU A 156 -23.79 37.46 17.49
CA LEU A 156 -24.17 38.77 16.96
C LEU A 156 -25.62 39.17 17.25
N LEU A 157 -26.55 38.21 17.27
CA LEU A 157 -28.00 38.47 17.37
C LEU A 157 -28.56 38.31 18.79
N SER A 158 -27.75 37.80 19.73
CA SER A 158 -28.19 37.72 21.13
C SER A 158 -28.38 39.13 21.73
N SER A 159 -29.26 39.26 22.73
CA SER A 159 -29.43 40.44 23.60
C SER A 159 -28.86 40.19 25.03
N GLY A 160 -28.02 41.10 25.58
CA GLY A 160 -27.22 40.94 26.84
C GLY A 160 -25.74 40.42 26.78
N PRO A 161 -24.75 40.94 27.54
CA PRO A 161 -23.30 40.65 27.34
C PRO A 161 -22.87 39.16 27.42
N MET A 162 -23.71 38.30 28.00
CA MET A 162 -23.48 36.87 28.20
C MET A 162 -24.52 36.05 27.45
N VAL A 163 -24.10 34.95 26.83
CA VAL A 163 -25.00 33.96 26.22
C VAL A 163 -24.95 32.70 27.06
N GLN A 164 -26.10 32.28 27.57
CA GLN A 164 -26.24 31.02 28.27
C GLN A 164 -26.34 29.88 27.26
N VAL A 165 -25.40 28.93 27.35
CA VAL A 165 -25.40 27.73 26.53
C VAL A 165 -25.56 26.52 27.40
N SER A 166 -26.46 25.63 27.00
CA SER A 166 -26.62 24.37 27.71
C SER A 166 -25.35 23.54 27.56
N PRO A 167 -24.92 22.83 28.62
CA PRO A 167 -23.80 21.89 28.56
C PRO A 167 -23.94 20.85 27.42
N LEU A 168 -25.18 20.47 27.08
CA LEU A 168 -25.51 19.57 25.98
C LEU A 168 -25.22 20.17 24.61
N ALA A 169 -25.55 21.45 24.39
CA ALA A 169 -25.23 22.14 23.14
C ALA A 169 -23.71 22.31 22.96
N MET A 170 -22.98 22.59 24.05
CA MET A 170 -21.52 22.68 24.02
C MET A 170 -20.86 21.33 23.71
N LEU A 171 -21.35 20.25 24.32
CA LEU A 171 -20.92 18.89 24.02
C LEU A 171 -21.21 18.50 22.56
N GLY A 172 -22.38 18.86 22.05
CA GLY A 172 -22.75 18.63 20.64
C GLY A 172 -21.80 19.32 19.67
N GLY A 173 -21.47 20.59 19.90
CA GLY A 173 -20.48 21.32 19.09
C GLY A 173 -19.07 20.71 19.15
N LEU A 174 -18.62 20.31 20.35
CA LEU A 174 -17.33 19.64 20.56
C LEU A 174 -17.22 18.27 19.87
N LEU A 175 -18.32 17.52 19.79
CA LEU A 175 -18.36 16.22 19.10
C LEU A 175 -18.53 16.37 17.58
N ALA A 176 -19.23 17.40 17.11
CA ALA A 176 -19.45 17.66 15.69
C ALA A 176 -18.15 18.01 14.94
N LEU A 177 -17.25 18.79 15.55
CA LEU A 177 -15.97 19.20 14.94
C LEU A 177 -15.09 17.99 14.53
N PRO A 178 -14.67 17.09 15.45
CA PRO A 178 -13.84 15.94 15.09
C PRO A 178 -14.58 14.95 14.18
N ALA A 179 -15.89 14.77 14.35
CA ALA A 179 -16.70 13.94 13.45
C ALA A 179 -16.67 14.46 12.01
N SER A 180 -16.84 15.76 11.84
CA SER A 180 -16.80 16.43 10.54
C SER A 180 -15.41 16.28 9.91
N ILE A 181 -14.33 16.48 10.68
CA ILE A 181 -12.95 16.37 10.19
C ILE A 181 -12.66 14.94 9.75
N LEU A 182 -13.08 13.95 10.53
CA LEU A 182 -12.92 12.54 10.17
C LEU A 182 -13.72 12.16 8.92
N LEU A 183 -14.88 12.77 8.67
CA LEU A 183 -15.65 12.59 7.44
C LEU A 183 -14.97 13.26 6.24
N ALA A 184 -14.40 14.45 6.41
CA ALA A 184 -13.70 15.17 5.35
C ALA A 184 -12.33 14.56 5.01
N ALA A 185 -11.64 13.97 6.00
CA ALA A 185 -10.36 13.30 5.84
C ALA A 185 -10.47 11.87 5.28
N GLN A 186 -11.69 11.34 5.08
CA GLN A 186 -11.88 10.11 4.30
C GLN A 186 -11.51 10.41 2.84
N ARG A 187 -10.25 10.17 2.48
CA ARG A 187 -9.74 10.22 1.11
C ARG A 187 -10.70 9.49 0.17
N GLY A 188 -10.79 9.97 -1.07
CA GLY A 188 -11.64 9.43 -2.13
C GLY A 188 -11.22 8.02 -2.57
N GLU A 189 -11.22 7.05 -1.67
CA GLU A 189 -11.15 5.65 -2.06
C GLU A 189 -12.50 5.30 -2.68
N SER A 190 -12.43 4.98 -3.97
CA SER A 190 -13.51 4.63 -4.89
C SER A 190 -14.73 4.01 -4.18
N ARG A 191 -15.91 4.63 -4.38
CA ARG A 191 -17.22 4.08 -3.96
C ARG A 191 -17.49 2.79 -4.72
N VAL A 192 -16.88 1.70 -4.30
CA VAL A 192 -17.16 0.36 -4.79
C VAL A 192 -17.72 -0.45 -3.61
N GLY A 193 -19.02 -0.75 -3.67
CA GLY A 193 -19.67 -1.79 -2.87
C GLY A 193 -20.10 -1.45 -1.42
N GLN A 194 -21.06 -2.23 -0.93
CA GLN A 194 -21.61 -2.17 0.43
C GLN A 194 -20.53 -2.43 1.50
N PRO A 195 -20.63 -1.84 2.71
CA PRO A 195 -19.71 -2.13 3.81
C PRO A 195 -19.81 -3.59 4.25
N PHE A 196 -18.68 -4.29 4.29
CA PHE A 196 -18.62 -5.62 4.89
C PHE A 196 -18.55 -5.50 6.42
N LEU A 197 -19.38 -6.26 7.13
CA LEU A 197 -19.26 -6.44 8.58
C LEU A 197 -18.16 -7.46 8.89
N PHE A 198 -16.89 -7.06 8.75
CA PHE A 198 -15.72 -7.92 9.00
C PHE A 198 -15.69 -8.52 10.43
N GLY A 199 -16.25 -7.81 11.42
CA GLY A 199 -16.15 -8.16 12.84
C GLY A 199 -14.84 -7.68 13.46
N ARG A 200 -14.47 -8.20 14.64
CA ARG A 200 -13.19 -7.89 15.29
C ARG A 200 -12.03 -8.61 14.57
N SER A 201 -10.86 -7.97 14.51
CA SER A 201 -9.62 -8.64 14.12
C SER A 201 -9.37 -9.83 15.04
N VAL A 202 -9.02 -10.98 14.46
CA VAL A 202 -8.55 -12.16 15.21
C VAL A 202 -7.05 -12.35 15.06
N ALA A 203 -6.38 -11.41 14.38
CA ALA A 203 -4.96 -11.53 14.08
C ALA A 203 -4.08 -11.65 15.35
N PRO A 204 -4.32 -10.88 16.44
CA PRO A 204 -3.56 -11.03 17.67
C PRO A 204 -3.69 -12.42 18.31
N ARG A 205 -4.86 -13.07 18.17
CA ARG A 205 -5.09 -14.40 18.72
C ARG A 205 -4.40 -15.48 17.91
N LEU A 206 -4.46 -15.40 16.58
CA LEU A 206 -3.71 -16.30 15.69
C LEU A 206 -2.20 -16.18 15.94
N SER A 207 -1.67 -14.96 16.01
CA SER A 207 -0.24 -14.70 16.30
C SER A 207 0.18 -15.28 17.67
N ARG A 208 -0.59 -15.00 18.73
CA ARG A 208 -0.33 -15.57 20.06
C ARG A 208 -0.35 -17.10 20.04
N THR A 209 -1.33 -17.70 19.36
CA THR A 209 -1.44 -19.16 19.27
C THR A 209 -0.23 -19.74 18.53
N PHE A 210 0.17 -19.16 17.40
CA PHE A 210 1.36 -19.57 16.67
C PHE A 210 2.61 -19.58 17.56
N HIS A 211 2.85 -18.51 18.33
CA HIS A 211 3.99 -18.46 19.25
C HIS A 211 3.93 -19.53 20.34
N VAL A 212 2.76 -19.77 20.94
CA VAL A 212 2.56 -20.83 21.94
C VAL A 212 2.79 -22.22 21.35
N LEU A 213 2.31 -22.47 20.12
CA LEU A 213 2.50 -23.74 19.44
C LEU A 213 3.97 -23.98 19.10
N LEU A 214 4.66 -22.95 18.60
CA LEU A 214 6.08 -23.01 18.29
C LEU A 214 6.92 -23.33 19.53
N ASP A 215 6.60 -22.71 20.68
CA ASP A 215 7.29 -22.97 21.95
C ASP A 215 7.02 -24.39 22.49
N LYS A 216 5.75 -24.83 22.43
CA LYS A 216 5.38 -26.20 22.84
C LYS A 216 6.02 -27.29 21.97
N ALA A 217 6.10 -27.05 20.66
CA ALA A 217 6.70 -27.98 19.72
C ALA A 217 8.24 -27.91 19.71
N ARG A 218 8.86 -26.98 20.44
CA ARG A 218 10.32 -26.79 20.48
C ARG A 218 11.13 -28.07 20.78
N PRO A 219 10.71 -28.98 21.69
CA PRO A 219 11.43 -30.25 21.91
C PRO A 219 11.41 -31.18 20.69
N ALA A 220 10.37 -31.06 19.87
CA ALA A 220 10.13 -31.85 18.67
C ALA A 220 10.60 -31.15 17.39
N ILE A 221 11.23 -29.99 17.49
CA ILE A 221 11.65 -29.19 16.33
C ILE A 221 13.17 -29.01 16.38
N ARG A 222 13.83 -29.26 15.25
CA ARG A 222 15.28 -29.08 15.12
C ARG A 222 15.61 -27.83 14.32
N PRO A 223 16.67 -27.08 14.69
CA PRO A 223 17.17 -26.00 13.87
C PRO A 223 17.63 -26.56 12.52
N ARG A 224 17.25 -25.88 11.45
CA ARG A 224 17.61 -26.26 10.09
C ARG A 224 18.65 -25.28 9.58
N PRO A 225 19.93 -25.67 9.40
CA PRO A 225 20.92 -24.78 8.82
C PRO A 225 20.58 -24.55 7.36
N TYR A 226 20.38 -23.30 6.98
CA TYR A 226 20.19 -22.88 5.59
C TYR A 226 21.27 -21.89 5.21
N GLY A 227 21.76 -21.99 3.96
CA GLY A 227 22.83 -21.15 3.46
C GLY A 227 22.43 -19.68 3.35
N LEU A 228 23.43 -18.80 3.22
CA LEU A 228 23.27 -17.35 3.09
C LEU A 228 22.25 -16.98 1.98
N ASP A 229 22.29 -17.67 0.84
CA ASP A 229 21.36 -17.46 -0.29
C ASP A 229 19.88 -17.51 0.11
N LEU A 230 19.45 -18.49 0.92
CA LEU A 230 18.06 -18.57 1.37
C LEU A 230 17.74 -17.46 2.39
N GLY A 231 18.72 -17.06 3.19
CA GLY A 231 18.61 -15.92 4.10
C GLY A 231 18.36 -14.61 3.37
N ASP A 232 19.12 -14.34 2.31
CA ASP A 232 18.97 -13.14 1.49
C ASP A 232 17.61 -13.09 0.80
N ARG A 233 17.14 -14.22 0.24
CA ARG A 233 15.80 -14.33 -0.36
C ARG A 233 14.69 -14.11 0.65
N LEU A 234 14.82 -14.71 1.84
CA LEU A 234 13.84 -14.52 2.92
C LEU A 234 13.78 -13.05 3.33
N ALA A 235 14.93 -12.39 3.51
CA ALA A 235 14.98 -10.97 3.84
C ALA A 235 14.35 -10.10 2.76
N ALA A 236 14.63 -10.38 1.48
CA ALA A 236 14.03 -9.68 0.34
C ALA A 236 12.51 -9.88 0.27
N PHE A 237 12.04 -11.11 0.44
CA PHE A 237 10.61 -11.46 0.44
C PHE A 237 9.87 -10.78 1.59
N VAL A 238 10.43 -10.82 2.81
CA VAL A 238 9.88 -10.12 3.97
C VAL A 238 9.85 -8.61 3.72
N ARG A 239 10.94 -8.01 3.23
CA ARG A 239 10.96 -6.58 2.89
C ARG A 239 9.89 -6.23 1.85
N LEU A 240 9.73 -7.05 0.83
CA LEU A 240 8.69 -6.88 -0.18
C LEU A 240 7.29 -6.91 0.43
N LEU A 241 6.98 -7.91 1.26
CA LEU A 241 5.66 -7.98 1.90
C LEU A 241 5.40 -6.77 2.81
N ALA A 242 6.43 -6.27 3.51
CA ALA A 242 6.30 -5.06 4.32
C ALA A 242 5.97 -3.82 3.48
N ILE A 243 6.55 -3.71 2.27
CA ILE A 243 6.29 -2.61 1.33
C ILE A 243 4.90 -2.78 0.68
N ALA A 244 4.55 -4.00 0.25
CA ALA A 244 3.32 -4.34 -0.45
C ALA A 244 2.07 -4.33 0.45
N CYS A 245 2.23 -4.49 1.76
CA CYS A 245 1.10 -4.45 2.68
C CYS A 245 0.63 -3.01 2.94
N PRO A 246 -0.69 -2.75 3.05
CA PRO A 246 -1.19 -1.43 3.36
C PRO A 246 -0.65 -0.94 4.72
N PRO A 247 -0.04 0.27 4.79
CA PRO A 247 0.69 0.74 5.98
C PRO A 247 -0.20 0.98 7.21
N SER A 248 -1.53 0.96 7.05
CA SER A 248 -2.52 1.25 8.10
C SER A 248 -3.15 0.00 8.74
N PHE A 249 -2.79 -1.20 8.30
CA PHE A 249 -3.31 -2.46 8.84
C PHE A 249 -2.22 -3.24 9.58
N GLU A 250 -2.61 -3.94 10.66
CA GLU A 250 -1.71 -4.85 11.39
C GLU A 250 -1.00 -5.77 10.40
N THR A 251 0.31 -5.95 10.60
CA THR A 251 1.14 -6.80 9.74
C THR A 251 0.50 -8.20 9.63
N PRO A 252 0.35 -8.74 8.41
CA PRO A 252 -0.28 -10.04 8.22
C PRO A 252 0.40 -11.14 9.04
N ILE A 253 -0.35 -12.13 9.52
CA ILE A 253 0.24 -13.22 10.33
C ILE A 253 1.23 -14.07 9.52
N ALA A 254 0.91 -14.29 8.24
CA ALA A 254 1.75 -15.07 7.33
C ALA A 254 3.18 -14.50 7.25
N PHE A 255 3.31 -13.17 7.34
CA PHE A 255 4.58 -12.45 7.31
C PHE A 255 5.52 -12.80 8.46
N TYR A 256 5.04 -12.87 9.70
CA TYR A 256 5.92 -13.17 10.85
C TYR A 256 6.24 -14.65 10.97
N ALA A 257 5.30 -15.50 10.55
CA ALA A 257 5.45 -16.93 10.68
C ALA A 257 6.48 -17.50 9.68
N VAL A 258 6.60 -16.93 8.47
CA VAL A 258 7.55 -17.43 7.45
C VAL A 258 9.00 -17.39 7.94
N ASP A 259 9.45 -16.30 8.56
CA ASP A 259 10.83 -16.20 9.05
C ASP A 259 11.15 -17.27 10.09
N ARG A 260 10.19 -17.64 10.94
CA ARG A 260 10.42 -18.66 11.97
C ARG A 260 10.35 -20.07 11.40
N LEU A 261 9.40 -20.34 10.52
CA LEU A 261 9.11 -21.67 10.02
C LEU A 261 10.13 -22.16 8.99
N VAL A 262 10.76 -21.26 8.23
CA VAL A 262 11.86 -21.62 7.31
C VAL A 262 13.09 -22.15 8.06
N ARG A 263 13.33 -21.68 9.29
CA ARG A 263 14.54 -21.97 10.08
C ARG A 263 14.48 -23.28 10.84
N VAL A 264 13.36 -23.99 10.77
CA VAL A 264 13.09 -25.14 11.60
C VAL A 264 12.47 -26.30 10.82
N ALA A 265 12.65 -27.51 11.32
CA ALA A 265 11.96 -28.71 10.83
C ALA A 265 11.41 -29.54 12.00
N PRO A 266 10.15 -30.00 11.93
CA PRO A 266 9.62 -30.94 12.92
C PRO A 266 10.32 -32.29 12.78
N ASP A 267 10.49 -32.98 13.91
CA ASP A 267 10.92 -34.37 13.95
C ASP A 267 9.81 -35.23 13.32
N PRO A 268 10.08 -36.02 12.27
CA PRO A 268 9.06 -36.84 11.61
C PRO A 268 8.37 -37.84 12.55
N LYS A 269 9.00 -38.16 13.68
CA LYS A 269 8.45 -39.08 14.68
C LYS A 269 7.59 -38.39 15.74
N ALA A 270 7.61 -37.05 15.78
CA ALA A 270 6.79 -36.27 16.71
C ALA A 270 5.39 -36.04 16.10
N GLY A 271 4.37 -36.56 16.79
CA GLY A 271 2.97 -36.52 16.34
C GLY A 271 2.03 -35.86 17.33
N GLY A 272 2.52 -34.97 18.19
CA GLY A 272 1.71 -34.30 19.19
C GLY A 272 0.71 -33.30 18.59
N ASP A 273 -0.22 -32.84 19.41
CA ASP A 273 -1.25 -31.88 18.99
C ASP A 273 -0.66 -30.51 18.59
N ALA A 274 0.42 -30.10 19.27
CA ALA A 274 1.08 -28.83 18.97
C ALA A 274 1.75 -28.85 17.59
N GLU A 275 2.38 -29.97 17.23
CA GLU A 275 3.07 -30.19 15.96
C GLU A 275 2.07 -30.21 14.80
N ARG A 276 0.93 -30.91 14.96
CA ARG A 276 -0.15 -30.92 13.95
C ARG A 276 -0.72 -29.51 13.73
N LYS A 277 -1.00 -28.79 14.81
CA LYS A 277 -1.52 -27.41 14.73
C LYS A 277 -0.49 -26.44 14.15
N LEU A 278 0.80 -26.62 14.45
CA LEU A 278 1.86 -25.83 13.84
C LEU A 278 1.98 -26.11 12.34
N ALA A 279 1.79 -27.36 11.91
CA ALA A 279 1.79 -27.72 10.49
C ALA A 279 0.68 -26.98 9.71
N ALA A 280 -0.48 -26.71 10.33
CA ALA A 280 -1.53 -25.89 9.72
C ALA A 280 -1.09 -24.43 9.50
N PHE A 281 -0.31 -23.84 10.42
CA PHE A 281 0.29 -22.52 10.21
C PHE A 281 1.38 -22.55 9.13
N THR A 282 2.15 -23.62 9.05
CA THR A 282 3.13 -23.82 7.98
C THR A 282 2.47 -23.88 6.61
N ASP A 283 1.40 -24.65 6.49
CA ASP A 283 0.62 -24.75 5.24
C ASP A 283 0.03 -23.40 4.83
N LEU A 284 -0.54 -22.66 5.79
CA LEU A 284 -1.03 -21.29 5.56
C LEU A 284 0.04 -20.39 4.95
N VAL A 285 1.21 -20.31 5.59
CA VAL A 285 2.31 -19.42 5.15
C VAL A 285 2.88 -19.87 3.80
N TYR A 286 2.92 -21.19 3.59
CA TYR A 286 3.39 -21.76 2.35
C TYR A 286 2.46 -21.44 1.17
N ARG A 287 1.16 -21.21 1.40
CA ARG A 287 0.17 -21.01 0.34
C ARG A 287 -0.33 -19.57 0.19
N VAL A 288 -0.21 -18.77 1.24
CA VAL A 288 -0.79 -17.43 1.31
C VAL A 288 0.30 -16.40 1.61
N ASP A 289 0.39 -15.36 0.77
CA ASP A 289 1.38 -14.28 0.91
C ASP A 289 1.01 -13.27 2.01
N GLY A 290 -0.26 -12.87 2.05
CA GLY A 290 -0.79 -11.92 3.02
C GLY A 290 -2.18 -12.32 3.46
N LEU A 291 -2.42 -12.33 4.77
CA LEU A 291 -3.71 -12.63 5.39
C LEU A 291 -4.05 -11.58 6.45
N TRP A 292 -5.16 -10.85 6.24
CA TRP A 292 -5.81 -10.04 7.25
C TRP A 292 -7.03 -10.80 7.80
N ALA A 293 -6.91 -11.23 9.05
CA ALA A 293 -7.80 -12.18 9.66
C ALA A 293 -8.84 -11.50 10.58
N PHE A 294 -10.13 -11.65 10.27
CA PHE A 294 -11.24 -11.21 11.10
C PHE A 294 -12.14 -12.39 11.52
N ALA A 295 -13.06 -12.13 12.47
CA ALA A 295 -13.88 -13.19 13.07
C ALA A 295 -14.83 -13.89 12.09
N LYS A 296 -15.29 -13.21 11.04
CA LYS A 296 -16.22 -13.77 10.03
C LYS A 296 -15.68 -13.75 8.61
N VAL A 297 -14.70 -12.90 8.35
CA VAL A 297 -14.13 -12.66 7.02
C VAL A 297 -12.62 -12.74 7.13
N ALA A 298 -11.97 -13.33 6.13
CA ALA A 298 -10.54 -13.18 5.93
C ALA A 298 -10.29 -12.48 4.59
N VAL A 299 -9.31 -11.59 4.55
CA VAL A 299 -8.84 -10.98 3.30
C VAL A 299 -7.47 -11.57 3.00
N ALA A 300 -7.32 -12.21 1.86
CA ALA A 300 -6.09 -12.83 1.39
C ALA A 300 -5.57 -12.10 0.15
N LEU A 301 -4.24 -12.00 0.03
CA LEU A 301 -3.58 -11.41 -1.13
C LEU A 301 -3.27 -12.52 -2.15
N GLU A 302 -3.71 -12.35 -3.39
CA GLU A 302 -3.27 -13.19 -4.50
C GLU A 302 -1.79 -12.91 -4.81
N PRO A 303 -1.03 -13.93 -5.25
CA PRO A 303 0.36 -13.73 -5.66
C PRO A 303 0.46 -12.80 -6.88
N PRO A 304 1.62 -12.17 -7.09
CA PRO A 304 1.91 -11.39 -8.29
C PRO A 304 1.69 -12.21 -9.56
N SER A 305 1.16 -11.57 -10.61
CA SER A 305 0.95 -12.17 -11.93
C SER A 305 2.25 -12.28 -12.74
N GLU A 306 3.21 -11.38 -12.49
CA GLU A 306 4.53 -11.40 -13.12
C GLU A 306 5.61 -11.22 -12.07
N VAL A 307 6.68 -12.01 -12.18
CA VAL A 307 7.83 -11.96 -11.27
C VAL A 307 9.11 -12.11 -12.08
N HIS A 308 10.00 -11.13 -11.98
CA HIS A 308 11.30 -11.10 -12.63
C HIS A 308 12.41 -11.27 -11.59
N LEU A 309 13.30 -12.21 -11.86
CA LEU A 309 14.41 -12.59 -10.99
C LEU A 309 15.72 -12.56 -11.79
N ASP A 310 16.83 -12.25 -11.14
CA ASP A 310 18.16 -12.44 -11.70
C ASP A 310 18.62 -13.92 -11.64
N GLU A 311 19.82 -14.19 -12.15
CA GLU A 311 20.45 -15.52 -12.14
C GLU A 311 20.65 -16.08 -10.73
N PHE A 312 20.73 -15.21 -9.73
CA PHE A 312 20.87 -15.56 -8.31
C PHE A 312 19.50 -15.73 -7.61
N GLY A 313 18.39 -15.52 -8.31
CA GLY A 313 17.04 -15.63 -7.77
C GLY A 313 16.60 -14.44 -6.92
N ARG A 314 17.26 -13.28 -7.05
CA ARG A 314 16.85 -12.01 -6.42
C ARG A 314 15.89 -11.26 -7.33
N PHE A 315 14.93 -10.53 -6.78
CA PHE A 315 14.03 -9.68 -7.57
C PHE A 315 14.82 -8.62 -8.33
N HIS A 316 14.69 -8.64 -9.66
CA HIS A 316 15.51 -7.80 -10.52
C HIS A 316 14.82 -7.55 -11.87
N ARG A 317 14.71 -6.28 -12.25
CA ARG A 317 14.39 -5.83 -13.60
C ARG A 317 14.84 -4.37 -13.79
N THR A 318 15.61 -4.08 -14.84
CA THR A 318 16.16 -2.74 -15.10
C THR A 318 15.37 -1.87 -16.07
N ASP A 319 14.40 -2.47 -16.76
CA ASP A 319 13.60 -1.83 -17.82
C ASP A 319 12.10 -1.79 -17.50
N GLY A 320 11.72 -2.11 -16.26
CA GLY A 320 10.34 -2.20 -15.83
C GLY A 320 10.18 -2.66 -14.39
N PRO A 321 8.93 -2.89 -13.94
CA PRO A 321 8.66 -3.44 -12.62
C PRO A 321 9.09 -4.90 -12.53
N ALA A 322 9.74 -5.25 -11.42
CA ALA A 322 10.16 -6.61 -11.16
C ALA A 322 8.97 -7.50 -10.73
N LEU A 323 7.92 -6.90 -10.16
CA LEU A 323 6.68 -7.59 -9.83
C LEU A 323 5.45 -6.80 -10.29
N CYS A 324 4.47 -7.51 -10.83
CA CYS A 324 3.18 -6.96 -11.24
C CYS A 324 2.05 -7.77 -10.59
N TRP A 325 0.98 -7.10 -10.18
CA TRP A 325 -0.25 -7.71 -9.68
C TRP A 325 -1.41 -7.48 -10.62
N LYS A 326 -2.46 -8.31 -10.51
CA LYS A 326 -3.65 -8.24 -11.38
C LYS A 326 -4.42 -6.95 -11.22
N ASP A 327 -4.34 -6.31 -10.06
CA ASP A 327 -4.97 -5.02 -9.83
C ASP A 327 -4.20 -3.87 -10.50
N GLY A 328 -3.05 -4.13 -11.13
CA GLY A 328 -2.17 -3.12 -11.74
C GLY A 328 -1.20 -2.48 -10.75
N SER A 329 -1.04 -3.01 -9.54
CA SER A 329 0.06 -2.65 -8.66
C SER A 329 1.38 -3.17 -9.21
N THR A 330 2.46 -2.41 -9.03
CA THR A 330 3.78 -2.72 -9.57
C THR A 330 4.87 -2.42 -8.57
N LEU A 331 5.83 -3.33 -8.38
CA LEU A 331 7.00 -3.09 -7.53
C LEU A 331 8.29 -3.18 -8.35
N PHE A 332 9.11 -2.15 -8.24
CA PHE A 332 10.42 -2.09 -8.88
C PHE A 332 11.47 -2.68 -7.95
N ALA A 333 12.32 -3.53 -8.51
CA ALA A 333 13.46 -4.08 -7.82
C ALA A 333 14.64 -4.27 -8.77
N VAL A 334 15.84 -3.93 -8.32
CA VAL A 334 17.09 -4.14 -9.04
C VAL A 334 18.09 -4.77 -8.07
N ASP A 335 18.60 -5.95 -8.42
CA ASP A 335 19.56 -6.72 -7.60
C ASP A 335 19.05 -7.02 -6.18
N GLY A 336 17.73 -7.20 -6.01
CA GLY A 336 17.07 -7.40 -4.72
C GLY A 336 16.88 -6.11 -3.91
N ARG A 337 17.28 -4.94 -4.42
CA ARG A 337 16.97 -3.63 -3.82
C ARG A 337 15.62 -3.15 -4.36
N PHE A 338 14.72 -2.78 -3.46
CA PHE A 338 13.37 -2.29 -3.80
C PHE A 338 13.31 -0.77 -3.80
N ALA A 339 12.36 -0.22 -4.55
CA ALA A 339 12.08 1.21 -4.55
C ALA A 339 11.86 1.72 -3.12
N ALA A 340 12.36 2.93 -2.86
CA ALA A 340 12.33 3.51 -1.53
C ALA A 340 10.91 3.97 -1.14
N ASP A 341 10.14 4.46 -2.11
CA ASP A 341 8.78 4.95 -1.90
C ASP A 341 7.73 3.87 -2.21
N PRO A 342 6.97 3.37 -1.21
CA PRO A 342 5.88 2.44 -1.43
C PRO A 342 4.74 3.00 -2.28
N ALA A 343 4.62 4.33 -2.45
CA ALA A 343 3.59 4.93 -3.30
C ALA A 343 3.70 4.48 -4.76
N ILE A 344 4.90 4.08 -5.21
CA ILE A 344 5.15 3.51 -6.53
C ILE A 344 4.36 2.21 -6.77
N LEU A 345 3.93 1.52 -5.70
CA LEU A 345 3.05 0.36 -5.78
C LEU A 345 1.65 0.68 -6.33
N LEU A 346 1.20 1.93 -6.26
CA LEU A 346 -0.18 2.32 -6.59
C LEU A 346 -0.42 2.53 -8.08
N GLY A 347 0.52 2.09 -8.93
CA GLY A 347 0.34 1.91 -10.37
C GLY A 347 1.22 2.83 -11.19
N THR A 348 1.59 2.37 -12.37
CA THR A 348 2.42 3.14 -13.31
C THR A 348 1.77 4.45 -13.77
N GLU A 349 0.44 4.56 -13.70
CA GLU A 349 -0.29 5.78 -14.04
C GLU A 349 -0.14 6.89 -12.98
N GLU A 350 0.11 6.53 -11.72
CA GLU A 350 0.34 7.48 -10.61
C GLU A 350 1.82 7.86 -10.47
N LEU A 351 2.71 7.24 -11.25
CA LEU A 351 4.13 7.55 -11.25
C LEU A 351 4.35 8.98 -11.74
N THR A 352 5.13 9.76 -11.00
CA THR A 352 5.43 11.17 -11.34
C THR A 352 6.94 11.34 -11.48
N ILE A 353 7.35 12.39 -12.19
CA ILE A 353 8.77 12.75 -12.30
C ILE A 353 9.39 12.99 -10.91
N PHE A 354 8.62 13.52 -9.95
CA PHE A 354 9.07 13.70 -8.58
C PHE A 354 9.49 12.36 -7.93
N HIS A 355 8.65 11.32 -8.04
CA HIS A 355 8.99 9.99 -7.53
C HIS A 355 10.29 9.45 -8.18
N ILE A 356 10.47 9.66 -9.49
CA ILE A 356 11.69 9.24 -10.21
C ILE A 356 12.92 9.98 -9.69
N ARG A 357 12.84 11.31 -9.54
CA ARG A 357 13.97 12.14 -9.09
C ARG A 357 14.38 11.83 -7.64
N GLN A 358 13.42 11.54 -6.78
CA GLN A 358 13.65 11.27 -5.35
C GLN A 358 14.13 9.84 -5.06
N GLU A 359 13.96 8.89 -6.00
CA GLU A 359 14.42 7.51 -5.81
C GLU A 359 15.95 7.47 -5.66
N PRO A 360 16.51 7.08 -4.49
CA PRO A 360 17.94 7.13 -4.25
C PRO A 360 18.72 6.13 -5.11
N ASP A 361 18.17 4.95 -5.39
CA ASP A 361 18.89 3.92 -6.14
C ASP A 361 18.93 4.26 -7.65
N PRO A 362 20.13 4.41 -8.26
CA PRO A 362 20.25 4.80 -9.66
C PRO A 362 19.73 3.72 -10.63
N GLY A 363 19.79 2.45 -10.25
CA GLY A 363 19.25 1.34 -11.04
C GLY A 363 17.73 1.36 -11.05
N ILE A 364 17.11 1.58 -9.90
CA ILE A 364 15.64 1.67 -9.78
C ILE A 364 15.14 2.94 -10.46
N ARG A 365 15.80 4.08 -10.24
CA ARG A 365 15.49 5.35 -10.92
C ARG A 365 15.52 5.21 -12.45
N ARG A 366 16.45 4.43 -12.99
CA ARG A 366 16.49 4.09 -14.42
C ARG A 366 15.28 3.26 -14.85
N ALA A 367 14.92 2.22 -14.09
CA ALA A 367 13.76 1.38 -14.40
C ALA A 367 12.44 2.17 -14.35
N LEU A 368 12.31 3.07 -13.37
CA LEU A 368 11.19 4.01 -13.26
C LEU A 368 11.13 4.95 -14.46
N LEU A 369 12.27 5.54 -14.86
CA LEU A 369 12.36 6.42 -16.02
C LEU A 369 11.94 5.71 -17.32
N GLN A 370 12.39 4.47 -17.52
CA GLN A 370 11.99 3.67 -18.69
C GLN A 370 10.48 3.41 -18.71
N THR A 371 9.90 3.08 -17.56
CA THR A 371 8.45 2.81 -17.45
C THR A 371 7.61 4.06 -17.62
N TYR A 372 8.04 5.19 -17.05
CA TYR A 372 7.34 6.47 -17.20
C TYR A 372 7.34 6.97 -18.65
N GLY A 373 8.42 6.69 -19.37
CA GLY A 373 8.67 7.12 -20.73
C GLY A 373 9.72 8.24 -20.74
N PRO A 374 10.99 7.94 -21.08
CA PRO A 374 12.05 8.95 -21.12
C PRO A 374 11.73 10.10 -22.07
N ASP A 375 11.01 9.80 -23.14
CA ASP A 375 10.47 10.75 -24.10
C ASP A 375 9.64 11.87 -23.47
N LYS A 376 8.75 11.54 -22.51
CA LYS A 376 7.93 12.52 -21.80
C LYS A 376 8.81 13.44 -20.95
N VAL A 377 9.72 12.85 -20.19
CA VAL A 377 10.67 13.60 -19.34
C VAL A 377 11.52 14.55 -20.17
N MET A 378 12.04 14.07 -21.31
CA MET A 378 12.91 14.87 -22.18
C MET A 378 12.17 16.03 -22.83
N ARG A 379 10.90 15.86 -23.21
CA ARG A 379 10.09 16.96 -23.75
C ARG A 379 9.64 17.95 -22.69
N GLU A 380 9.36 17.49 -21.48
CA GLU A 380 8.83 18.34 -20.41
C GLU A 380 9.92 19.13 -19.68
N LEU A 381 11.06 18.48 -19.37
CA LEU A 381 12.15 19.08 -18.59
C LEU A 381 13.42 19.35 -19.40
N GLY A 382 13.56 18.70 -20.55
CA GLY A 382 14.79 18.72 -21.33
C GLY A 382 14.79 19.76 -22.45
N ARG A 383 15.95 19.90 -23.07
CA ARG A 383 16.11 20.61 -24.35
C ARG A 383 16.96 19.80 -25.31
N LYS A 384 16.70 19.94 -26.60
CA LYS A 384 17.58 19.40 -27.65
C LYS A 384 18.87 20.24 -27.68
N VAL A 385 20.01 19.58 -27.49
CA VAL A 385 21.35 20.21 -27.49
C VAL A 385 22.01 20.10 -28.86
N GLY A 386 21.69 19.05 -29.60
CA GLY A 386 22.25 18.83 -30.93
C GLY A 386 21.53 17.73 -31.68
N GLN A 387 21.78 17.67 -32.98
CA GLN A 387 21.28 16.63 -33.87
C GLN A 387 22.36 16.34 -34.92
N ASP A 388 22.62 15.06 -35.15
CA ASP A 388 23.53 14.60 -36.20
C ASP A 388 22.90 13.41 -36.94
N GLY A 389 23.65 12.79 -37.86
CA GLY A 389 23.17 11.67 -38.67
C GLY A 389 22.79 10.41 -37.86
N THR A 390 23.20 10.33 -36.59
CA THR A 390 22.91 9.19 -35.70
C THR A 390 21.66 9.41 -34.86
N GLY A 391 21.29 10.67 -34.57
CA GLY A 391 20.13 10.96 -33.73
C GLY A 391 20.13 12.36 -33.12
N GLU A 392 19.27 12.53 -32.10
CA GLU A 392 19.10 13.79 -31.37
C GLU A 392 19.68 13.66 -29.96
N LEU A 393 20.54 14.60 -29.54
CA LEU A 393 21.07 14.68 -28.18
C LEU A 393 20.22 15.64 -27.36
N TRP A 394 19.73 15.16 -26.21
CA TRP A 394 18.90 15.92 -25.27
C TRP A 394 19.55 16.00 -23.90
N ARG A 395 19.31 17.12 -23.20
CA ARG A 395 19.82 17.36 -21.84
C ARG A 395 18.76 17.98 -20.95
N VAL A 396 18.70 17.48 -19.72
CA VAL A 396 18.11 18.13 -18.54
C VAL A 396 19.28 18.55 -17.64
N ASP A 397 19.37 19.82 -17.26
CA ASP A 397 20.56 20.33 -16.54
C ASP A 397 20.69 19.81 -15.10
N ASP A 398 19.57 19.59 -14.43
CA ASP A 398 19.52 18.98 -13.09
C ASP A 398 18.34 18.02 -13.01
N PHE A 399 18.65 16.73 -12.89
CA PHE A 399 17.65 15.67 -12.76
C PHE A 399 17.79 14.93 -11.41
N ASP A 400 18.98 14.47 -11.08
CA ASP A 400 19.27 13.70 -9.87
C ASP A 400 20.47 14.25 -9.10
N GLY A 401 20.69 15.57 -9.17
CA GLY A 401 21.92 16.21 -8.69
C GLY A 401 23.05 16.19 -9.72
N GLU A 402 22.81 15.58 -10.88
CA GLU A 402 23.62 15.66 -12.08
C GLU A 402 22.74 15.89 -13.32
N PRO A 403 23.32 16.32 -14.46
CA PRO A 403 22.59 16.45 -15.70
C PRO A 403 22.18 15.08 -16.27
N LEU A 404 20.90 14.94 -16.63
CA LEU A 404 20.44 13.77 -17.40
C LEU A 404 20.62 14.05 -18.89
N VAL A 405 21.48 13.27 -19.54
CA VAL A 405 21.73 13.35 -20.99
C VAL A 405 21.25 12.07 -21.65
N MET A 406 20.45 12.21 -22.70
CA MET A 406 19.92 11.08 -23.46
C MET A 406 20.04 11.30 -24.96
N VAL A 407 20.29 10.23 -25.71
CA VAL A 407 20.23 10.23 -27.17
C VAL A 407 18.92 9.59 -27.60
N ARG A 408 18.17 10.29 -28.44
CA ARG A 408 17.02 9.74 -29.15
C ARG A 408 17.49 9.21 -30.50
N VAL A 409 17.36 7.91 -30.70
CA VAL A 409 17.66 7.22 -31.96
C VAL A 409 16.37 6.60 -32.51
N ILE A 410 16.29 6.39 -33.81
CA ILE A 410 15.22 5.61 -34.43
C ILE A 410 15.82 4.24 -34.70
N ASN A 411 15.16 3.17 -34.27
CA ASN A 411 15.62 1.82 -34.60
C ASN A 411 15.67 1.65 -36.12
N SER A 412 16.71 1.04 -36.64
CA SER A 412 16.90 0.84 -38.09
C SER A 412 16.25 -0.45 -38.57
N SER A 413 15.88 -1.34 -37.65
CA SER A 413 15.02 -2.50 -37.90
C SER A 413 13.54 -2.19 -37.63
N PRO A 414 12.63 -2.53 -38.56
CA PRO A 414 11.21 -2.40 -38.33
C PRO A 414 10.74 -3.40 -37.27
N GLU A 415 9.82 -2.96 -36.43
CA GLU A 415 9.06 -3.81 -35.53
C GLU A 415 8.25 -4.86 -36.32
N PRO A 416 7.71 -5.92 -35.68
CA PRO A 416 6.88 -6.93 -36.36
C PRO A 416 5.67 -6.35 -37.13
N ASP A 417 5.24 -5.14 -36.80
CA ASP A 417 4.16 -4.38 -37.45
C ASP A 417 4.65 -3.43 -38.58
N GLY A 418 5.96 -3.43 -38.88
CA GLY A 418 6.57 -2.56 -39.88
C GLY A 418 6.88 -1.13 -39.40
N SER A 419 6.56 -0.79 -38.14
CA SER A 419 6.81 0.54 -37.60
C SER A 419 8.24 0.69 -37.07
N TYR A 420 8.74 1.93 -37.06
CA TYR A 420 10.02 2.28 -36.44
C TYR A 420 9.76 3.06 -35.16
N LYS A 421 10.23 2.53 -34.03
CA LYS A 421 10.07 3.17 -32.72
C LYS A 421 11.30 3.99 -32.35
N PRO A 422 11.14 5.21 -31.82
CA PRO A 422 12.23 5.95 -31.25
C PRO A 422 12.65 5.32 -29.91
N TYR A 423 13.95 5.15 -29.72
CA TYR A 423 14.57 4.68 -28.47
C TYR A 423 15.35 5.81 -27.82
N TRP A 424 15.41 5.78 -26.50
CA TRP A 424 16.12 6.76 -25.68
C TRP A 424 17.21 6.07 -24.86
N LEU A 425 18.45 6.45 -25.11
CA LEU A 425 19.63 5.88 -24.46
C LEU A 425 20.23 6.90 -23.50
N ARG A 426 20.33 6.58 -22.20
CA ARG A 426 21.06 7.44 -21.23
C ARG A 426 22.55 7.33 -21.52
N VAL A 427 23.21 8.48 -21.65
CA VAL A 427 24.65 8.60 -21.96
C VAL A 427 25.33 9.48 -20.90
N PRO A 428 26.67 9.45 -20.80
CA PRO A 428 27.38 10.25 -19.80
C PRO A 428 27.07 11.75 -19.92
N PRO A 429 27.03 12.50 -18.80
CA PRO A 429 26.69 13.92 -18.80
C PRO A 429 27.59 14.80 -19.68
N ALA A 430 28.84 14.40 -19.90
CA ALA A 430 29.82 15.13 -20.71
C ALA A 430 29.75 14.82 -22.22
N THR A 431 28.77 14.03 -22.68
CA THR A 431 28.66 13.61 -24.09
C THR A 431 28.46 14.82 -25.02
N PRO A 432 29.32 15.01 -26.04
CA PRO A 432 29.30 16.21 -26.88
C PRO A 432 28.34 16.14 -28.09
N SER A 433 27.98 14.94 -28.56
CA SER A 433 27.12 14.74 -29.74
C SER A 433 26.32 13.43 -29.65
N ALA A 434 25.28 13.28 -30.48
CA ALA A 434 24.47 12.06 -30.51
C ALA A 434 25.33 10.87 -30.98
N HIS A 435 26.16 11.06 -32.01
CA HIS A 435 27.13 10.08 -32.48
C HIS A 435 28.07 9.58 -31.37
N ALA A 436 28.59 10.50 -30.55
CA ALA A 436 29.45 10.13 -29.43
C ALA A 436 28.71 9.34 -28.35
N GLY A 437 27.44 9.70 -28.10
CA GLY A 437 26.59 8.98 -27.15
C GLY A 437 26.27 7.55 -27.59
N VAL A 438 25.89 7.37 -28.85
CA VAL A 438 25.62 6.03 -29.41
C VAL A 438 26.89 5.18 -29.43
N SER A 439 28.02 5.75 -29.84
CA SER A 439 29.32 5.06 -29.80
C SER A 439 29.63 4.53 -28.40
N TRP A 440 29.38 5.34 -27.37
CA TRP A 440 29.58 4.96 -25.97
C TRP A 440 28.67 3.80 -25.54
N THR A 441 27.42 3.74 -26.01
CA THR A 441 26.53 2.60 -25.69
C THR A 441 27.02 1.27 -26.23
N PHE A 442 27.86 1.28 -27.27
CA PHE A 442 28.55 0.10 -27.79
C PHE A 442 29.96 -0.11 -27.20
N GLY A 443 30.37 0.70 -26.22
CA GLY A 443 31.72 0.64 -25.64
C GLY A 443 32.82 1.10 -26.60
N LEU A 444 32.49 1.90 -27.62
CA LEU A 444 33.42 2.35 -28.66
C LEU A 444 33.71 3.85 -28.55
N VAL A 445 34.89 4.24 -29.03
CA VAL A 445 35.21 5.66 -29.27
C VAL A 445 34.56 6.13 -30.57
N PRO A 446 34.16 7.42 -30.69
CA PRO A 446 33.43 7.91 -31.86
C PRO A 446 34.13 7.64 -33.20
N SER A 447 35.45 7.76 -33.26
CA SER A 447 36.22 7.51 -34.49
C SER A 447 36.18 6.06 -34.98
N ARG A 448 35.87 5.09 -34.10
CA ARG A 448 35.75 3.66 -34.43
C ARG A 448 34.31 3.23 -34.71
N TYR A 449 33.31 4.05 -34.40
CA TYR A 449 31.92 3.72 -34.67
C TYR A 449 31.55 4.12 -36.10
N ARG A 450 31.60 3.14 -37.02
CA ARG A 450 31.19 3.27 -38.43
C ARG A 450 30.26 2.13 -38.81
N PRO A 451 28.95 2.20 -38.48
CA PRO A 451 28.02 1.15 -38.86
C PRO A 451 27.96 1.04 -40.38
N GLN A 452 28.25 -0.15 -40.93
CA GLN A 452 28.10 -0.45 -42.36
C GLN A 452 26.69 -0.98 -42.68
N VAL A 453 26.01 -1.54 -41.67
CA VAL A 453 24.60 -1.92 -41.65
C VAL A 453 24.13 -1.70 -40.21
N GLU A 454 23.00 -1.03 -40.02
CA GLU A 454 22.34 -0.90 -38.71
C GLU A 454 21.24 -1.97 -38.66
N THR A 455 21.30 -2.85 -37.66
CA THR A 455 20.30 -3.90 -37.38
C THR A 455 19.60 -3.62 -36.08
#